data_AF-V9HMW7-F1
#
_entry.id   AF-V9HMW7-F1
#
_cell.length_a   1.000
_cell.length_b   1.000
_cell.length_c   1.000
_cell.angle_alpha   90.00
_cell.angle_beta   90.00
_cell.angle_gamma   90.00
#
_symmetry.space_group_name_H-M   'P 1'
#
loop_
_entity.id
_entity.type
_entity.pdbx_description
1 polymer ?
#
loop_
_entity_poly.entity_id
_entity_poly.type
_entity_poly.pdbx_seq_one_letter_code
_entity_poly.pdbx_strand_id
1 'polypeptide(L)' 'MVNKRYRRFSPREAANIQSFPLDFKFAGVSDNRQYRAIGNAVPPVLMWHIANVLAELV' A
#
# COMPACT_ATOMS: atom_id res chain seq x y z
N MET A 1 7.34 14.24 -10.52
CA MET A 1 8.15 15.48 -10.59
C MET A 1 7.20 16.66 -10.47
N VAL A 2 7.57 17.71 -9.74
CA VAL A 2 6.83 19.00 -9.72
C VAL A 2 7.85 20.08 -10.03
N ASN A 3 7.60 20.90 -11.04
CA ASN A 3 8.54 21.96 -11.48
C ASN A 3 9.97 21.42 -11.71
N LYS A 4 10.10 20.27 -12.39
CA LYS A 4 11.38 19.56 -12.63
C LYS A 4 12.15 19.13 -11.37
N ARG A 5 11.51 19.12 -10.19
CA ARG A 5 12.09 18.58 -8.95
C ARG A 5 11.45 17.26 -8.56
N TYR A 6 12.26 16.38 -7.97
CA TYR A 6 11.76 15.15 -7.35
C TYR A 6 10.86 15.52 -6.17
N ARG A 7 9.74 14.80 -6.05
CA ARG A 7 8.86 14.88 -4.90
C ARG A 7 8.69 13.49 -4.31
N ARG A 8 8.31 13.45 -3.04
CA ARG A 8 7.86 12.22 -2.40
C ARG A 8 6.57 11.73 -3.08
N PHE A 9 6.38 10.41 -3.08
CA PHE A 9 5.08 9.83 -3.39
C PHE A 9 4.06 10.31 -2.35
N SER A 10 2.83 10.56 -2.77
CA SER A 10 1.68 10.74 -1.89
C SER A 10 1.37 9.44 -1.14
N PRO A 11 0.59 9.47 -0.04
CA PRO A 11 0.17 8.24 0.63
C PRO A 11 -0.56 7.28 -0.33
N ARG A 12 -1.35 7.83 -1.26
CA ARG A 12 -2.04 7.03 -2.28
C ARG A 12 -1.07 6.34 -3.24
N GLU A 13 -0.07 7.05 -3.76
CA GLU A 13 0.92 6.44 -4.65
C GLU A 13 1.75 5.38 -3.93
N ALA A 14 2.12 5.61 -2.66
CA ALA A 14 2.79 4.60 -1.84
C ALA A 14 1.90 3.36 -1.62
N ALA A 15 0.60 3.56 -1.36
CA ALA A 15 -0.36 2.47 -1.22
C ALA A 15 -0.53 1.67 -2.53
N ASN A 16 -0.52 2.34 -3.68
CA ASN A 16 -0.59 1.68 -4.98
C ASN A 16 0.63 0.79 -5.24
N ILE A 17 1.84 1.24 -4.88
CA ILE A 17 3.07 0.43 -4.95
C ILE A 17 2.93 -0.81 -4.06
N GLN A 18 2.32 -0.65 -2.88
CA GLN A 18 1.99 -1.74 -1.98
C GLN A 18 0.78 -2.56 -2.42
N SER A 19 0.26 -2.39 -3.64
CA SER A 19 -0.88 -3.15 -4.20
C SER A 19 -2.21 -3.02 -3.43
N PHE A 20 -2.39 -1.92 -2.68
CA PHE A 20 -3.69 -1.64 -2.07
C PHE A 20 -4.75 -1.33 -3.15
N PRO A 21 -6.00 -1.79 -2.95
CA PRO A 21 -7.12 -1.39 -3.80
C PRO A 21 -7.28 0.14 -3.89
N LEU A 22 -7.72 0.63 -5.04
CA LEU A 22 -7.90 2.06 -5.29
C LEU A 22 -8.96 2.69 -4.36
N ASP A 23 -9.95 1.90 -3.99
CA ASP A 23 -11.06 2.26 -3.11
C ASP A 23 -10.74 2.09 -1.61
N PHE A 24 -9.58 1.52 -1.26
CA PHE A 24 -9.16 1.40 0.14
C PHE A 24 -8.89 2.77 0.76
N LYS A 25 -9.61 3.13 1.83
CA LYS A 25 -9.49 4.44 2.50
C LYS A 25 -8.70 4.33 3.80
N PHE A 26 -7.56 5.02 3.88
CA PHE A 26 -6.80 5.22 5.12
C PHE A 26 -7.43 6.32 6.00
N ALA A 27 -8.72 6.16 6.33
CA ALA A 27 -9.50 7.17 7.04
C ALA A 27 -9.02 7.41 8.48
N GLY A 28 -9.17 8.63 9.00
CA GLY A 28 -8.95 8.95 10.42
C GLY A 28 -7.49 9.06 10.87
N VAL A 29 -6.52 8.93 9.97
CA VAL A 29 -5.09 9.04 10.27
C VAL A 29 -4.44 10.18 9.50
N SER A 30 -3.51 10.89 10.16
CA SER A 30 -2.72 11.94 9.53
C SER A 30 -1.79 11.36 8.46
N ASP A 31 -1.41 12.16 7.45
CA ASP A 31 -0.55 11.73 6.35
C ASP A 31 0.74 11.04 6.81
N ASN A 32 1.42 11.58 7.83
CA ASN A 32 2.62 10.95 8.39
C ASN A 32 2.33 9.55 8.97
N ARG A 33 1.18 9.36 9.61
CA ARG A 33 0.75 8.05 10.11
C ARG A 33 0.36 7.10 8.98
N GLN A 34 -0.21 7.62 7.89
CA GLN A 34 -0.50 6.83 6.69
C GLN A 34 0.79 6.29 6.07
N TYR A 35 1.83 7.11 5.89
CA TYR A 35 3.10 6.62 5.36
C TYR A 35 3.70 5.50 6.21
N ARG A 36 3.67 5.63 7.53
CA ARG A 36 4.16 4.57 8.43
C ARG A 36 3.33 3.30 8.34
N ALA A 37 2.00 3.43 8.28
CA ALA A 37 1.10 2.28 8.15
C ALA A 37 1.32 1.56 6.82
N ILE A 38 1.40 2.29 5.71
CA ILE A 38 1.63 1.74 4.37
C ILE A 38 3.03 1.11 4.26
N GLY A 39 4.06 1.77 4.78
CA GLY A 39 5.44 1.28 4.73
C GLY A 39 5.66 0.00 5.54
N ASN A 40 4.92 -0.18 6.63
CA ASN A 40 4.98 -1.38 7.47
C ASN A 40 3.99 -2.47 7.07
N ALA A 41 3.10 -2.21 6.11
CA ALA A 41 2.09 -3.18 5.69
C ALA A 41 2.70 -4.30 4.82
N VAL A 42 2.01 -5.44 4.78
CA VAL A 42 2.25 -6.49 3.78
C VAL A 42 1.42 -6.16 2.53
N PRO A 43 2.02 -6.19 1.32
CA PRO A 43 1.26 -5.93 0.09
C PRO A 43 0.08 -6.90 -0.08
N PRO A 44 -1.17 -6.43 -0.33
CA PRO A 44 -2.32 -7.32 -0.48
C PRO A 44 -2.17 -8.39 -1.57
N VAL A 45 -1.56 -8.06 -2.73
CA VAL A 45 -1.36 -9.04 -3.80
C VAL A 45 -0.37 -10.13 -3.40
N LEU A 46 0.68 -9.78 -2.65
CA LEU A 46 1.61 -10.78 -2.11
C LEU A 46 0.89 -11.75 -1.18
N MET A 47 0.08 -11.22 -0.25
CA MET A 47 -0.68 -12.04 0.68
C MET A 47 -1.71 -12.92 -0.04
N TRP A 48 -2.35 -12.42 -1.11
CA TRP A 48 -3.28 -13.19 -1.92
C TRP A 48 -2.63 -14.45 -2.53
N HIS A 49 -1.43 -14.30 -3.11
CA HIS A 49 -0.70 -15.46 -3.64
C HIS A 49 -0.34 -16.47 -2.56
N ILE A 50 0.15 -16.01 -1.40
CA ILE A 50 0.49 -16.89 -0.27
C ILE A 50 -0.76 -17.64 0.21
N ALA A 51 -1.88 -16.92 0.38
CA ALA A 51 -3.13 -17.51 0.86
C ALA A 51 -3.68 -18.57 -0.09
N ASN A 52 -3.61 -18.36 -1.42
CA ASN A 52 -4.05 -19.34 -2.40
C ASN A 52 -3.21 -20.62 -2.34
N VAL A 53 -1.87 -20.49 -2.28
CA VAL A 53 -0.99 -21.66 -2.16
C VAL A 53 -1.28 -22.43 -0.87
N LEU A 54 -1.50 -21.74 0.24
CA LEU A 54 -1.87 -22.39 1.50
C LEU A 54 -3.24 -23.08 1.42
N ALA A 55 -4.21 -22.50 0.72
CA ALA A 55 -5.54 -23.07 0.54
C ALA A 55 -5.54 -24.33 -0.33
N GLU A 56 -4.57 -24.47 -1.25
CA GLU A 56 -4.40 -25.69 -2.06
C GLU A 56 -3.76 -26.85 -1.26
N LEU A 57 -3.09 -26.55 -0.15
CA LEU A 57 -2.42 -27.54 0.70
C LEU A 57 -3.35 -28.15 1.78
N VAL A 58 -4.53 -27.58 1.98
CA VAL A 58 -5.53 -27.99 2.99
C VAL A 58 -6.72 -28.62 2.29
#